data_AF-A0A838E1J2-F1
#
_entry.id   AF-A0A838E1J2-F1
#
_cell.length_a   1.000
_cell.length_b   1.000
_cell.length_c   1.000
_cell.angle_alpha   90.00
_cell.angle_beta   90.00
_cell.angle_gamma   90.00
#
_symmetry.space_group_name_H-M   'P 1'
#
loop_
_entity.id
_entity.type
_entity.pdbx_description
1 polymer ?
#
loop_
_entity_poly.entity_id
_entity_poly.type
_entity_poly.pdbx_seq_one_letter_code
_entity_poly.pdbx_strand_id
1 'polypeptide(L)'
;MNYLYALCLLSALLFFPCTSRTYTDQDTEKQLHNQPITRNFPDYFFNSLLYSENSVTFFLKKIYNDKKYPQYFLSHNFTHVIEGINFAHESDQPRFTIEKIFSLFHAKLDNIYVNPYAFSRFLCEIHPTIARYCNRNQEKYHTIELLKECMGSYLIDNYATFKQDPDKALEELAHAVHALTVDPQQEERDISVRELQHTVYRFISHGLSQLIWNPADQLETWHNVKRLSCQLEKLTEYYIIDTKMLDSLLWTLLNRYSYFICLVAKDLTQEFFNGVREDLQSEKAALWLSEEKESYITTKLEHLTATLLEAEITSQVSALANQTAISS
;
A
#
# COMPACT_ATOMS: atom_id res chain seq x y z
N MET A 1 20.37 -16.59 -8.46
CA MET A 1 19.57 -17.61 -9.18
C MET A 1 18.16 -17.82 -8.60
N ASN A 2 17.66 -17.00 -7.67
CA ASN A 2 16.34 -17.22 -7.01
C ASN A 2 15.17 -16.42 -7.62
N TYR A 3 15.41 -15.47 -8.53
CA TYR A 3 14.35 -14.65 -9.13
C TYR A 3 13.63 -15.34 -10.31
N LEU A 4 14.28 -16.29 -11.00
CA LEU A 4 13.63 -17.05 -12.09
C LEU A 4 12.65 -18.11 -11.58
N TYR A 5 12.86 -18.67 -10.39
CA TYR A 5 11.94 -19.65 -9.80
C TYR A 5 10.66 -19.01 -9.28
N ALA A 6 10.73 -17.79 -8.71
CA ALA A 6 9.55 -17.01 -8.36
C ALA A 6 8.70 -16.61 -9.58
N LEU A 7 9.35 -16.44 -10.74
CA LEU A 7 8.71 -16.12 -12.02
C LEU A 7 8.01 -17.33 -12.65
N CYS A 8 8.59 -18.53 -12.55
CA CYS A 8 7.93 -19.77 -12.95
C CYS A 8 6.70 -20.10 -12.09
N LEU A 9 6.68 -19.69 -10.82
CA LEU A 9 5.52 -19.87 -9.94
C LEU A 9 4.38 -18.89 -10.26
N LEU A 10 4.68 -17.63 -10.63
CA LEU A 10 3.65 -16.71 -11.13
C LEU A 10 3.05 -17.15 -12.47
N SER A 11 3.80 -17.82 -13.35
CA SER A 11 3.21 -18.45 -14.56
C SER A 11 2.48 -19.76 -14.25
N ALA A 12 2.93 -20.54 -13.27
CA ALA A 12 2.34 -21.83 -12.90
C ALA A 12 1.13 -21.75 -11.95
N LEU A 13 0.89 -20.62 -11.28
CA LEU A 13 -0.27 -20.40 -10.41
C LEU A 13 -1.49 -19.82 -11.16
N LEU A 14 -1.34 -19.45 -12.43
CA LEU A 14 -2.39 -18.89 -13.29
C LEU A 14 -3.18 -19.94 -14.09
N PHE A 15 -3.05 -21.23 -13.77
CA PHE A 15 -3.78 -22.31 -14.44
C PHE A 15 -5.21 -22.48 -13.90
N PHE A 16 -6.05 -21.46 -14.05
CA PHE A 16 -7.50 -21.62 -14.07
C PHE A 16 -8.12 -20.71 -15.14
N PRO A 17 -8.97 -21.24 -16.04
CA PRO A 17 -9.60 -20.41 -17.06
C PRO A 17 -10.73 -19.61 -16.40
N CYS A 18 -10.56 -18.29 -16.27
CA CYS A 18 -11.65 -17.41 -15.89
C CYS A 18 -11.86 -16.31 -16.94
N THR A 19 -13.12 -16.14 -17.34
CA THR A 19 -13.56 -15.19 -18.36
C THR A 19 -13.45 -13.75 -17.87
N SER A 20 -12.71 -12.93 -18.62
CA SER A 20 -12.47 -11.51 -18.37
C SER A 20 -13.75 -10.67 -18.45
N ARG A 21 -13.94 -9.77 -17.47
CA ARG A 21 -14.75 -8.55 -17.63
C ARG A 21 -13.83 -7.40 -18.01
N THR A 22 -14.14 -6.71 -19.10
CA THR A 22 -13.48 -5.46 -19.49
C THR A 22 -13.97 -4.32 -18.59
N TYR A 23 -13.07 -3.73 -17.81
CA TYR A 23 -13.34 -2.52 -17.04
C TYR A 23 -12.87 -1.32 -17.86
N THR A 24 -13.80 -0.58 -18.47
CA THR A 24 -13.51 0.70 -19.12
C THR A 24 -13.87 1.82 -18.14
N ASP A 25 -12.86 2.41 -17.50
CA ASP A 25 -13.05 3.55 -16.61
C ASP A 25 -12.65 4.86 -17.32
N GLN A 26 -13.65 5.54 -17.89
CA GLN A 26 -13.52 6.78 -18.67
C GLN A 26 -13.00 7.98 -17.85
N ASP A 27 -12.97 7.89 -16.53
CA ASP A 27 -12.52 8.99 -15.67
C ASP A 27 -11.00 9.08 -15.53
N THR A 28 -10.27 7.99 -15.83
CA THR A 28 -8.80 7.97 -15.80
C THR A 28 -8.20 8.74 -17.00
N GLU A 29 -8.85 8.67 -18.17
CA GLU A 29 -8.43 9.45 -19.35
C GLU A 29 -8.63 10.96 -19.16
N LYS A 30 -9.72 11.38 -18.49
CA LYS A 30 -10.04 12.80 -18.31
C LYS A 30 -9.14 13.50 -17.30
N GLN A 31 -8.66 12.81 -16.27
CA GLN A 31 -7.74 13.40 -15.28
C GLN A 31 -6.29 13.48 -15.77
N LEU A 32 -5.86 12.58 -16.67
CA LEU A 32 -4.57 12.66 -17.36
C LEU A 32 -4.56 13.72 -18.48
N HIS A 33 -5.72 14.14 -18.99
CA HIS A 33 -5.84 15.09 -20.11
C HIS A 33 -5.66 16.58 -19.74
N ASN A 34 -5.64 16.93 -18.45
CA ASN A 34 -5.46 18.34 -18.03
C ASN A 34 -3.99 18.77 -17.89
N GLN A 35 -3.04 17.90 -18.20
CA GLN A 35 -1.66 18.29 -18.50
C GLN A 35 -1.41 18.11 -19.99
N PRO A 36 -0.75 19.05 -20.69
CA PRO A 36 -0.44 18.91 -22.10
C PRO A 36 0.67 17.86 -22.25
N ILE A 37 0.32 16.58 -22.16
CA ILE A 37 1.30 15.52 -22.35
C ILE A 37 1.49 15.29 -23.85
N THR A 38 2.25 16.19 -24.46
CA THR A 38 2.81 16.03 -25.82
C THR A 38 4.07 15.17 -25.75
N ARG A 39 3.96 13.96 -25.20
CA ARG A 39 5.03 12.96 -25.27
C ARG A 39 4.40 11.66 -25.75
N ASN A 40 4.88 11.15 -26.89
CA ASN A 40 4.51 9.86 -27.47
C ASN A 40 4.69 8.76 -26.42
N PHE A 41 3.64 8.51 -25.63
CA PHE A 41 3.59 7.35 -24.76
C PHE A 41 3.33 6.15 -25.64
N PRO A 42 3.99 5.03 -25.38
CA PRO A 42 3.54 3.80 -25.98
C PRO A 42 2.18 3.43 -25.38
N ASP A 43 1.13 3.48 -26.19
CA ASP A 43 -0.25 3.15 -25.80
C ASP A 43 -0.36 1.79 -25.08
N TYR A 44 0.60 0.89 -25.36
CA TYR A 44 0.65 -0.43 -24.75
C TYR A 44 0.85 -0.44 -23.23
N PHE A 45 1.25 0.68 -22.59
CA PHE A 45 1.31 0.76 -21.13
C PHE A 45 -0.06 0.77 -20.46
N PHE A 46 -1.11 1.21 -21.17
CA PHE A 46 -2.47 1.30 -20.65
C PHE A 46 -3.30 0.05 -20.92
N ASN A 47 -2.70 -0.96 -21.54
CA ASN A 47 -3.36 -2.24 -21.74
C ASN A 47 -3.53 -2.94 -20.40
N SER A 48 -4.78 -3.27 -20.04
CA SER A 48 -5.06 -4.10 -18.87
C SER A 48 -4.29 -5.41 -18.91
N LEU A 49 -3.89 -5.86 -17.72
CA LEU A 49 -3.27 -7.16 -17.56
C LEU A 49 -4.27 -8.27 -17.89
N LEU A 50 -4.09 -8.90 -19.05
CA LEU A 50 -4.72 -10.20 -19.31
C LEU A 50 -3.96 -11.25 -18.50
N TYR A 51 -4.64 -12.00 -17.63
CA TYR A 51 -4.01 -13.02 -16.79
C TYR A 51 -3.94 -14.37 -17.49
N SER A 52 -3.18 -14.44 -18.59
CA SER A 52 -2.72 -15.68 -19.21
C SER A 52 -1.21 -15.81 -19.06
N GLU A 53 -0.66 -17.02 -19.10
CA GLU A 53 0.80 -17.24 -19.00
C GLU A 53 1.58 -16.41 -20.04
N ASN A 54 1.08 -16.40 -21.28
CA ASN A 54 1.66 -15.62 -22.37
C ASN A 54 1.56 -14.12 -22.11
N SER A 55 0.46 -13.67 -21.52
CA SER A 55 0.19 -12.26 -21.25
C SER A 55 0.99 -11.72 -20.06
N VAL A 56 1.13 -12.47 -18.96
CA VAL A 56 1.99 -12.07 -17.82
C VAL A 56 3.45 -12.10 -18.21
N THR A 57 3.89 -13.12 -18.95
CA THR A 57 5.25 -13.17 -19.50
C THR A 57 5.52 -12.00 -20.43
N PHE A 58 4.56 -11.66 -21.30
CA PHE A 58 4.64 -10.49 -22.16
C PHE A 58 4.74 -9.20 -21.34
N PHE A 59 3.85 -8.99 -20.38
CA PHE A 59 3.87 -7.83 -19.50
C PHE A 59 5.23 -7.66 -18.82
N LEU A 60 5.75 -8.73 -18.20
CA LEU A 60 7.02 -8.67 -17.50
C LEU A 60 8.19 -8.36 -18.45
N LYS A 61 8.23 -9.00 -19.61
CA LYS A 61 9.32 -8.82 -20.59
C LYS A 61 9.26 -7.49 -21.35
N LYS A 62 8.05 -6.98 -21.63
CA LYS A 62 7.85 -5.84 -22.55
C LYS A 62 7.40 -4.56 -21.85
N ILE A 63 6.61 -4.65 -20.79
CA ILE A 63 6.05 -3.50 -20.09
C ILE A 63 6.85 -3.21 -18.82
N TYR A 64 6.84 -4.12 -17.85
CA TYR A 64 7.45 -3.92 -16.53
C TYR A 64 8.98 -3.66 -16.61
N ASN A 65 9.66 -4.32 -17.55
CA ASN A 65 11.10 -4.15 -17.77
C ASN A 65 11.47 -2.98 -18.70
N ASP A 66 10.49 -2.28 -19.27
CA ASP A 66 10.79 -1.04 -19.99
C ASP A 66 11.35 -0.01 -19.01
N LYS A 67 12.47 0.63 -19.37
CA LYS A 67 13.12 1.67 -18.55
C LYS A 67 12.21 2.87 -18.29
N LYS A 68 11.25 3.12 -19.17
CA LYS A 68 10.28 4.21 -19.08
C LYS A 68 9.10 3.85 -18.17
N TYR A 69 8.81 2.57 -17.95
CA TYR A 69 7.62 2.14 -17.22
C TYR A 69 7.52 2.75 -15.81
N PRO A 70 8.56 2.72 -14.96
CA PRO A 70 8.46 3.28 -13.60
C PRO A 70 8.19 4.78 -13.60
N GLN A 71 8.93 5.52 -14.44
CA GLN A 71 8.95 6.97 -14.45
C GLN A 71 7.72 7.59 -15.11
N TYR A 72 7.13 6.90 -16.09
CA TYR A 72 6.06 7.45 -16.91
C TYR A 72 4.69 6.83 -16.63
N PHE A 73 4.65 5.55 -16.22
CA PHE A 73 3.39 4.89 -15.88
C PHE A 73 3.23 4.74 -14.36
N LEU A 74 4.11 3.97 -13.70
CA LEU A 74 3.92 3.60 -12.28
C LEU A 74 3.87 4.82 -11.34
N SER A 75 4.66 5.85 -11.65
CA SER A 75 4.66 7.13 -10.95
C SER A 75 3.31 7.86 -10.96
N HIS A 76 2.46 7.63 -11.96
CA HIS A 76 1.16 8.30 -12.11
C HIS A 76 -0.03 7.34 -12.06
N ASN A 77 0.22 6.03 -12.05
CA ASN A 77 -0.82 5.04 -12.19
C ASN A 77 -0.40 3.70 -11.55
N PHE A 78 -1.18 3.27 -10.55
CA PHE A 78 -1.00 2.02 -9.83
C PHE A 78 -1.97 0.91 -10.28
N THR A 79 -2.67 1.08 -11.41
CA THR A 79 -3.66 0.11 -11.92
C THR A 79 -3.07 -1.29 -12.04
N HIS A 80 -1.84 -1.48 -12.51
CA HIS A 80 -1.24 -2.82 -12.58
C HIS A 80 -1.03 -3.48 -11.21
N VAL A 81 -0.83 -2.69 -10.15
CA VAL A 81 -0.76 -3.19 -8.77
C VAL A 81 -2.16 -3.65 -8.32
N ILE A 82 -3.16 -2.80 -8.56
CA ILE A 82 -4.57 -3.05 -8.21
C ILE A 82 -5.10 -4.28 -8.96
N GLU A 83 -4.88 -4.35 -10.28
CA GLU A 83 -5.27 -5.48 -11.12
C GLU A 83 -4.62 -6.77 -10.59
N GLY A 84 -3.33 -6.74 -10.22
CA GLY A 84 -2.65 -7.93 -9.69
C GLY A 84 -3.28 -8.42 -8.39
N ILE A 85 -3.60 -7.50 -7.48
CA ILE A 85 -4.25 -7.80 -6.20
C ILE A 85 -5.69 -8.30 -6.42
N ASN A 86 -6.44 -7.69 -7.34
CA ASN A 86 -7.80 -8.10 -7.68
C ASN A 86 -7.83 -9.49 -8.31
N PHE A 87 -6.90 -9.77 -9.24
CA PHE A 87 -6.77 -11.11 -9.81
C PHE A 87 -6.48 -12.16 -8.72
N ALA A 88 -5.54 -11.87 -7.82
CA ALA A 88 -5.23 -12.75 -6.71
C ALA A 88 -6.45 -12.95 -5.80
N HIS A 89 -7.25 -11.90 -5.60
CA HIS A 89 -8.47 -11.97 -4.83
C HIS A 89 -9.54 -12.86 -5.49
N GLU A 90 -9.86 -12.60 -6.75
CA GLU A 90 -10.87 -13.30 -7.54
C GLU A 90 -10.53 -14.78 -7.75
N SER A 91 -9.24 -15.10 -7.87
CA SER A 91 -8.74 -16.46 -8.12
C SER A 91 -8.31 -17.20 -6.84
N ASP A 92 -8.74 -16.70 -5.67
CA ASP A 92 -8.45 -17.26 -4.34
C ASP A 92 -6.97 -17.61 -4.11
N GLN A 93 -6.08 -16.75 -4.57
CA GLN A 93 -4.64 -16.96 -4.48
C GLN A 93 -4.15 -16.76 -3.05
N PRO A 94 -3.11 -17.49 -2.60
CA PRO A 94 -2.58 -17.39 -1.25
C PRO A 94 -1.91 -16.04 -0.98
N ARG A 95 -1.69 -15.71 0.30
CA ARG A 95 -1.01 -14.47 0.73
C ARG A 95 0.35 -14.25 0.08
N PHE A 96 1.07 -15.33 -0.15
CA PHE A 96 2.35 -15.30 -0.84
C PHE A 96 2.27 -14.58 -2.19
N THR A 97 1.19 -14.76 -2.93
CA THR A 97 0.96 -14.07 -4.21
C THR A 97 0.83 -12.57 -4.00
N ILE A 98 0.09 -12.13 -2.97
CA ILE A 98 -0.07 -10.71 -2.62
C ILE A 98 1.28 -10.08 -2.23
N GLU A 99 2.05 -10.76 -1.37
CA GLU A 99 3.39 -10.31 -0.99
C GLU A 99 4.29 -10.15 -2.23
N LYS A 100 4.28 -11.11 -3.14
CA LYS A 100 5.08 -11.04 -4.37
C LYS A 100 4.66 -9.91 -5.29
N ILE A 101 3.37 -9.61 -5.41
CA ILE A 101 2.89 -8.45 -6.16
C ILE A 101 3.46 -7.17 -5.56
N PHE A 102 3.33 -6.98 -4.23
CA PHE A 102 3.89 -5.82 -3.56
C PHE A 102 5.41 -5.72 -3.71
N SER A 103 6.14 -6.80 -3.49
CA SER A 103 7.60 -6.86 -3.63
C SER A 103 8.06 -6.58 -5.06
N LEU A 104 7.32 -7.06 -6.06
CA LEU A 104 7.60 -6.79 -7.48
C LEU A 104 7.49 -5.30 -7.78
N PHE A 105 6.40 -4.64 -7.39
CA PHE A 105 6.23 -3.22 -7.68
C PHE A 105 7.07 -2.32 -6.77
N HIS A 106 7.35 -2.74 -5.53
CA HIS A 106 8.26 -2.06 -4.63
C HIS A 106 9.63 -1.82 -5.28
N ALA A 107 10.17 -2.83 -5.96
CA ALA A 107 11.47 -2.76 -6.64
C ALA A 107 11.51 -1.74 -7.80
N LYS A 108 10.36 -1.23 -8.26
CA LYS A 108 10.27 -0.19 -9.31
C LYS A 108 10.00 1.20 -8.77
N LEU A 109 9.71 1.34 -7.47
CA LEU A 109 9.52 2.65 -6.84
C LEU A 109 10.85 3.36 -6.51
N ASP A 110 11.98 2.68 -6.66
CA ASP A 110 13.29 3.27 -6.41
C ASP A 110 13.61 4.39 -7.42
N ASN A 111 13.90 5.58 -6.88
CA ASN A 111 14.30 6.78 -7.64
C ASN A 111 13.25 7.29 -8.65
N ILE A 112 11.97 7.02 -8.42
CA ILE A 112 10.89 7.68 -9.16
C ILE A 112 10.18 8.68 -8.26
N TYR A 113 9.65 9.74 -8.84
CA TYR A 113 8.61 10.50 -8.14
C TYR A 113 7.28 9.74 -8.20
N VAL A 114 6.43 9.97 -7.21
CA VAL A 114 5.08 9.42 -7.16
C VAL A 114 4.08 10.57 -7.14
N ASN A 115 3.10 10.51 -8.04
CA ASN A 115 1.99 11.44 -8.07
C ASN A 115 1.07 11.16 -6.86
N PRO A 116 0.83 12.17 -6.00
CA PRO A 116 0.12 11.98 -4.74
C PRO A 116 -1.38 11.74 -4.93
N TYR A 117 -1.98 12.16 -6.04
CA TYR A 117 -3.37 11.89 -6.38
C TYR A 117 -3.54 10.45 -6.86
N ALA A 118 -2.63 9.96 -7.69
CA ALA A 118 -2.60 8.56 -8.11
C ALA A 118 -2.38 7.60 -6.92
N PHE A 119 -1.47 7.95 -6.02
CA PHE A 119 -1.23 7.17 -4.81
C PHE A 119 -2.43 7.19 -3.86
N SER A 120 -3.11 8.34 -3.73
CA SER A 120 -4.35 8.43 -2.96
C SER A 120 -5.48 7.57 -3.55
N ARG A 121 -5.62 7.55 -4.88
CA ARG A 121 -6.56 6.64 -5.57
C ARG A 121 -6.24 5.18 -5.27
N PHE A 122 -4.96 4.81 -5.39
CA PHE A 122 -4.47 3.49 -5.05
C PHE A 122 -4.86 3.04 -3.64
N LEU A 123 -4.57 3.84 -2.60
CA LEU A 123 -4.93 3.51 -1.22
C LEU A 123 -6.44 3.34 -1.03
N CYS A 124 -7.24 4.12 -1.75
CA CYS A 124 -8.70 4.01 -1.73
C CYS A 124 -9.20 2.69 -2.32
N GLU A 125 -8.53 2.14 -3.33
CA GLU A 125 -8.99 0.95 -4.03
C GLU A 125 -8.48 -0.36 -3.40
N ILE A 126 -7.29 -0.35 -2.77
CA ILE A 126 -6.68 -1.61 -2.31
C ILE A 126 -7.22 -2.16 -0.99
N HIS A 127 -7.74 -1.31 -0.10
CA HIS A 127 -8.04 -1.72 1.27
C HIS A 127 -9.13 -2.81 1.38
N PRO A 128 -10.23 -2.80 0.60
CA PRO A 128 -11.23 -3.87 0.70
C PRO A 128 -10.66 -5.23 0.24
N THR A 129 -9.84 -5.21 -0.80
CA THR A 129 -9.32 -6.42 -1.43
C THR A 129 -8.25 -7.10 -0.58
N ILE A 130 -7.40 -6.33 0.11
CA ILE A 130 -6.31 -6.83 0.95
C ILE A 130 -6.80 -7.25 2.34
N ALA A 131 -7.88 -6.64 2.87
CA ALA A 131 -8.34 -6.87 4.24
C ALA A 131 -8.50 -8.36 4.59
N ARG A 132 -9.03 -9.19 3.67
CA ARG A 132 -9.18 -10.64 3.88
C ARG A 132 -7.86 -11.36 4.16
N TYR A 133 -6.78 -10.88 3.57
CA TYR A 133 -5.46 -11.46 3.71
C TYR A 133 -4.77 -11.01 5.00
N CYS A 134 -5.19 -9.90 5.60
CA CYS A 134 -4.61 -9.38 6.84
C CYS A 134 -5.44 -9.68 8.10
N ASN A 135 -6.60 -10.32 7.96
CA ASN A 135 -7.48 -10.62 9.08
C ASN A 135 -7.11 -11.94 9.79
N ARG A 136 -6.41 -11.83 10.93
CA ARG A 136 -6.00 -12.97 11.78
C ARG A 136 -7.16 -13.75 12.38
N ASN A 137 -8.32 -13.11 12.59
CA ASN A 137 -9.42 -13.76 13.27
C ASN A 137 -9.99 -14.91 12.42
N GLN A 138 -10.04 -14.73 11.11
CA GLN A 138 -10.57 -15.74 10.19
C GLN A 138 -9.71 -17.02 10.18
N GLU A 139 -8.38 -16.88 10.24
CA GLU A 139 -7.47 -18.03 10.38
C GLU A 139 -7.66 -18.76 11.69
N LYS A 140 -7.70 -18.00 12.80
CA LYS A 140 -7.79 -18.58 14.13
C LYS A 140 -9.06 -19.41 14.28
N TYR A 141 -10.21 -18.95 13.77
CA TYR A 141 -11.45 -19.72 13.82
C TYR A 141 -11.37 -20.98 12.96
N HIS A 142 -10.83 -20.89 11.75
CA HIS A 142 -10.69 -22.04 10.86
C HIS A 142 -9.74 -23.12 11.41
N THR A 143 -8.57 -22.72 11.92
CA THR A 143 -7.63 -23.66 12.56
C THR A 143 -8.24 -24.31 13.80
N ILE A 144 -9.00 -23.55 14.61
CA ILE A 144 -9.70 -24.11 15.78
C ILE A 144 -10.75 -25.14 15.36
N GLU A 145 -11.50 -24.91 14.28
CA GLU A 145 -12.48 -25.86 13.77
C GLU A 145 -11.82 -27.15 13.27
N LEU A 146 -10.76 -27.04 12.45
CA LEU A 146 -10.00 -28.19 11.98
C LEU A 146 -9.40 -29.01 13.12
N LEU A 147 -8.85 -28.34 14.13
CA LEU A 147 -8.33 -29.02 15.33
C LEU A 147 -9.44 -29.72 16.10
N LYS A 148 -10.61 -29.08 16.27
CA LYS A 148 -11.76 -29.69 16.94
C LYS A 148 -12.27 -30.91 16.19
N GLU A 149 -12.36 -30.85 14.87
CA GLU A 149 -12.80 -31.98 14.04
C GLU A 149 -11.80 -33.14 14.10
N CYS A 150 -10.49 -32.85 13.98
CA CYS A 150 -9.44 -33.87 14.08
C CYS A 150 -9.39 -34.53 15.47
N MET A 151 -9.37 -33.72 16.53
CA MET A 151 -9.37 -34.25 17.89
C MET A 151 -10.66 -35.03 18.17
N GLY A 152 -11.80 -34.50 17.70
CA GLY A 152 -13.10 -35.15 17.86
C GLY A 152 -13.17 -36.51 17.18
N SER A 153 -12.78 -36.59 15.90
CA SER A 153 -12.77 -37.86 15.16
C SER A 153 -11.76 -38.84 15.73
N TYR A 154 -10.53 -38.41 16.04
CA TYR A 154 -9.51 -39.27 16.61
C TYR A 154 -9.95 -39.87 17.95
N LEU A 155 -10.55 -39.06 18.84
CA LEU A 155 -11.03 -39.52 20.15
C LEU A 155 -12.21 -40.50 20.03
N ILE A 156 -13.09 -40.32 19.04
CA ILE A 156 -14.20 -41.25 18.78
C ILE A 156 -13.67 -42.58 18.25
N ASP A 157 -12.79 -42.52 17.25
CA ASP A 157 -12.33 -43.70 16.52
C ASP A 157 -11.30 -44.52 17.31
N ASN A 158 -10.50 -43.87 18.18
CA ASN A 158 -9.41 -44.50 18.93
C ASN A 158 -9.66 -44.56 20.44
N TYR A 159 -10.91 -44.37 20.89
CA TYR A 159 -11.26 -44.38 22.33
C TYR A 159 -10.81 -45.66 23.06
N ALA A 160 -10.93 -46.81 22.40
CA ALA A 160 -10.50 -48.10 22.96
C ALA A 160 -8.99 -48.16 23.18
N THR A 161 -8.21 -47.63 22.22
CA THR A 161 -6.75 -47.52 22.29
C THR A 161 -6.34 -46.54 23.38
N PHE A 162 -7.01 -45.39 23.46
CA PHE A 162 -6.79 -44.40 24.51
C PHE A 162 -7.02 -44.94 25.92
N LYS A 163 -7.97 -45.86 26.10
CA LYS A 163 -8.25 -46.53 27.38
C LYS A 163 -7.19 -47.56 27.77
N GLN A 164 -6.52 -48.19 26.78
CA GLN A 164 -5.52 -49.23 27.02
C GLN A 164 -4.11 -48.67 27.17
N ASP A 165 -3.74 -47.69 26.35
CA ASP A 165 -2.42 -47.06 26.32
C ASP A 165 -2.57 -45.56 25.98
N PRO A 166 -2.80 -44.72 27.00
CA PRO A 166 -3.08 -43.30 26.79
C PRO A 166 -1.86 -42.53 26.24
N ASP A 167 -0.64 -42.94 26.60
CA ASP A 167 0.58 -42.26 26.15
C ASP A 167 0.77 -42.43 24.63
N LYS A 168 0.62 -43.67 24.14
CA LYS A 168 0.71 -43.95 22.70
C LYS A 168 -0.40 -43.26 21.90
N ALA A 169 -1.63 -43.24 22.42
CA ALA A 169 -2.74 -42.57 21.76
C ALA A 169 -2.57 -41.04 21.72
N LEU A 170 -1.99 -40.44 22.78
CA LEU A 170 -1.64 -39.02 22.79
C LEU A 170 -0.51 -38.70 21.81
N GLU A 171 0.47 -39.59 21.67
CA GLU A 171 1.55 -39.45 20.70
C GLU A 171 1.03 -39.50 19.26
N GLU A 172 0.17 -40.45 18.94
CA GLU A 172 -0.49 -40.57 17.63
C GLU A 172 -1.40 -39.35 17.33
N LEU A 173 -2.17 -38.88 18.30
CA LEU A 173 -2.95 -37.64 18.17
C LEU A 173 -2.04 -36.44 17.92
N ALA A 174 -0.92 -36.33 18.63
CA ALA A 174 0.03 -35.24 18.43
C ALA A 174 0.62 -35.27 17.01
N HIS A 175 0.88 -36.45 16.44
CA HIS A 175 1.34 -36.59 15.05
C HIS A 175 0.23 -36.21 14.05
N ALA A 176 -1.02 -36.59 14.30
CA ALA A 176 -2.16 -36.22 13.45
C ALA A 176 -2.41 -34.70 13.47
N VAL A 177 -2.36 -34.09 14.65
CA VAL A 177 -2.43 -32.63 14.81
C VAL A 177 -1.25 -31.96 14.12
N HIS A 178 -0.03 -32.47 14.32
CA HIS A 178 1.16 -31.91 13.69
C HIS A 178 1.06 -31.92 12.16
N ALA A 179 0.63 -33.04 11.57
CA ALA A 179 0.43 -33.18 10.12
C ALA A 179 -0.66 -32.24 9.55
N LEU A 180 -1.65 -31.84 10.36
CA LEU A 180 -2.66 -30.86 9.97
C LEU A 180 -2.18 -29.41 10.12
N THR A 181 -1.24 -29.17 11.05
CA THR A 181 -0.68 -27.84 11.30
C THR A 181 0.55 -27.53 10.46
N VAL A 182 1.21 -28.56 9.93
CA VAL A 182 2.47 -28.45 9.19
C VAL A 182 2.34 -29.30 7.93
N ASP A 183 1.91 -28.68 6.83
CA ASP A 183 2.06 -29.25 5.49
C ASP A 183 3.46 -28.85 4.96
N PRO A 184 4.37 -29.81 4.71
CA PRO A 184 5.72 -29.54 4.21
C PRO A 184 5.74 -28.79 2.86
N GLN A 185 4.67 -28.86 2.06
CA GLN A 185 4.55 -28.08 0.82
C GLN A 185 3.96 -26.67 1.04
N GLN A 186 3.33 -26.42 2.19
CA GLN A 186 2.85 -25.09 2.58
C GLN A 186 3.90 -24.28 3.34
N GLU A 187 4.87 -24.87 4.04
CA GLU A 187 5.90 -24.11 4.76
C GLU A 187 6.67 -23.11 3.88
N GLU A 188 6.92 -23.41 2.59
CA GLU A 188 7.56 -22.47 1.66
C GLU A 188 6.61 -21.36 1.14
N ARG A 189 5.30 -21.52 1.30
CA ARG A 189 4.25 -20.66 0.73
C ARG A 189 3.40 -19.96 1.78
N ASP A 190 3.58 -20.28 3.06
CA ASP A 190 2.80 -19.70 4.15
C ASP A 190 3.51 -18.45 4.66
N ILE A 191 3.07 -17.31 4.14
CA ILE A 191 3.49 -16.01 4.68
C ILE A 191 2.55 -15.68 5.82
N SER A 192 3.12 -15.42 6.99
CA SER A 192 2.34 -15.01 8.14
C SER A 192 1.60 -13.71 7.84
N VAL A 193 0.42 -13.52 8.44
CA VAL A 193 -0.31 -12.25 8.35
C VAL A 193 0.61 -11.07 8.68
N ARG A 194 1.48 -11.22 9.68
CA ARG A 194 2.39 -10.16 10.11
C ARG A 194 3.42 -9.78 9.04
N GLU A 195 3.99 -10.76 8.35
CA GLU A 195 4.93 -10.52 7.25
C GLU A 195 4.25 -9.84 6.06
N LEU A 196 3.01 -10.23 5.75
CA LEU A 196 2.22 -9.54 4.72
C LEU A 196 1.93 -8.09 5.13
N GLN A 197 1.45 -7.86 6.37
CA GLN A 197 1.21 -6.52 6.92
C GLN A 197 2.48 -5.65 6.82
N HIS A 198 3.65 -6.19 7.17
CA HIS A 198 4.93 -5.49 7.03
C HIS A 198 5.31 -5.21 5.57
N THR A 199 5.02 -6.13 4.64
CA THR A 199 5.28 -5.93 3.20
C THR A 199 4.42 -4.79 2.66
N VAL A 200 3.12 -4.80 2.96
CA VAL A 200 2.18 -3.74 2.60
C VAL A 200 2.63 -2.40 3.21
N TYR A 201 2.96 -2.39 4.50
CA TYR A 201 3.50 -1.22 5.19
C TYR A 201 4.75 -0.66 4.49
N ARG A 202 5.73 -1.51 4.15
CA ARG A 202 6.96 -1.07 3.47
C ARG A 202 6.68 -0.47 2.10
N PHE A 203 5.82 -1.11 1.31
CA PHE A 203 5.40 -0.58 0.01
C PHE A 203 4.73 0.80 0.15
N ILE A 204 3.81 0.94 1.11
CA ILE A 204 3.11 2.20 1.33
C ILE A 204 4.07 3.28 1.84
N SER A 205 4.92 2.96 2.82
CA SER A 205 5.93 3.86 3.37
C SER A 205 6.89 4.35 2.27
N HIS A 206 7.35 3.45 1.40
CA HIS A 206 8.21 3.80 0.27
C HIS A 206 7.50 4.73 -0.71
N GLY A 207 6.26 4.40 -1.11
CA GLY A 207 5.45 5.26 -1.97
C GLY A 207 5.20 6.66 -1.37
N LEU A 208 4.89 6.75 -0.07
CA LEU A 208 4.74 8.01 0.65
C LEU A 208 6.02 8.84 0.63
N SER A 209 7.19 8.22 0.80
CA SER A 209 8.48 8.91 0.78
C SER A 209 8.82 9.55 -0.57
N GLN A 210 8.23 9.05 -1.65
CA GLN A 210 8.49 9.48 -3.02
C GLN A 210 7.45 10.48 -3.56
N LEU A 211 6.45 10.88 -2.76
CA LEU A 211 5.39 11.79 -3.21
C LEU A 211 5.96 13.14 -3.66
N ILE A 212 5.47 13.68 -4.77
CA ILE A 212 5.77 15.04 -5.21
C ILE A 212 4.48 15.75 -5.60
N TRP A 213 4.13 16.80 -4.86
CA TRP A 213 3.01 17.69 -5.21
C TRP A 213 3.45 18.76 -6.20
N ASN A 214 2.48 19.30 -6.95
CA ASN A 214 2.70 20.41 -7.84
C ASN A 214 2.40 21.73 -7.09
N PRO A 215 3.33 22.70 -7.01
CA PRO A 215 3.06 23.98 -6.34
C PRO A 215 1.89 24.75 -6.96
N ALA A 216 1.59 24.54 -8.25
CA ALA A 216 0.44 25.17 -8.88
C ALA A 216 -0.91 24.75 -8.27
N ASP A 217 -0.96 23.60 -7.59
CA ASP A 217 -2.18 23.09 -6.96
C ASP A 217 -2.47 23.79 -5.61
N GLN A 218 -1.52 24.54 -5.05
CA GLN A 218 -1.68 25.37 -3.84
C GLN A 218 -2.40 24.61 -2.69
N LEU A 219 -3.56 25.09 -2.23
CA LEU A 219 -4.31 24.50 -1.11
C LEU A 219 -4.79 23.07 -1.38
N GLU A 220 -4.96 22.68 -2.64
CA GLU A 220 -5.34 21.30 -2.98
C GLU A 220 -4.25 20.28 -2.61
N THR A 221 -2.98 20.71 -2.53
CA THR A 221 -1.90 19.84 -2.03
C THR A 221 -2.13 19.45 -0.58
N TRP A 222 -2.58 20.39 0.26
CA TRP A 222 -2.95 20.14 1.66
C TRP A 222 -4.19 19.26 1.78
N HIS A 223 -5.22 19.50 0.95
CA HIS A 223 -6.40 18.66 0.93
C HIS A 223 -6.08 17.21 0.52
N ASN A 224 -5.13 17.01 -0.39
CA ASN A 224 -4.62 15.68 -0.72
C ASN A 224 -3.91 15.03 0.47
N VAL A 225 -3.09 15.76 1.24
CA VAL A 225 -2.45 15.24 2.47
C VAL A 225 -3.49 14.78 3.49
N LYS A 226 -4.53 15.58 3.74
CA LYS A 226 -5.65 15.18 4.63
C LYS A 226 -6.36 13.93 4.13
N ARG A 227 -6.56 13.82 2.80
CA ARG A 227 -7.18 12.64 2.20
C ARG A 227 -6.31 11.38 2.40
N LEU A 228 -5.00 11.50 2.16
CA LEU A 228 -4.05 10.41 2.40
C LEU A 228 -4.06 9.99 3.87
N SER A 229 -4.06 10.92 4.83
CA SER A 229 -4.11 10.57 6.25
C SER A 229 -5.37 9.78 6.63
N CYS A 230 -6.54 10.20 6.14
CA CYS A 230 -7.78 9.46 6.35
C CYS A 230 -7.77 8.08 5.69
N GLN A 231 -7.14 7.94 4.52
CA GLN A 231 -7.00 6.64 3.86
C GLN A 231 -6.06 5.71 4.62
N LEU A 232 -5.00 6.23 5.24
CA LEU A 232 -4.09 5.47 6.10
C LEU A 232 -4.80 4.96 7.36
N GLU A 233 -5.66 5.77 7.98
CA GLU A 233 -6.49 5.33 9.12
C GLU A 233 -7.38 4.15 8.74
N LYS A 234 -8.04 4.21 7.58
CA LYS A 234 -8.85 3.09 7.07
C LYS A 234 -8.05 1.80 6.99
N LEU A 235 -6.77 1.84 6.61
CA LEU A 235 -5.94 0.62 6.60
C LEU A 235 -5.84 -0.03 7.99
N THR A 236 -5.89 0.78 9.06
CA THR A 236 -5.91 0.28 10.44
C THR A 236 -7.29 -0.27 10.82
N GLU A 237 -8.37 0.39 10.40
CA GLU A 237 -9.74 -0.10 10.58
C GLU A 237 -9.96 -1.48 9.94
N TYR A 238 -9.33 -1.73 8.79
CA TYR A 238 -9.35 -3.01 8.08
C TYR A 238 -8.27 -4.00 8.55
N TYR A 239 -7.55 -3.72 9.64
CA TYR A 239 -6.46 -4.54 10.18
C TYR A 239 -5.32 -4.85 9.18
N ILE A 240 -5.16 -4.02 8.15
CA ILE A 240 -4.09 -4.16 7.14
C ILE A 240 -2.75 -3.70 7.71
N ILE A 241 -2.77 -2.70 8.59
CA ILE A 241 -1.63 -2.24 9.38
C ILE A 241 -2.04 -2.09 10.84
N ASP A 242 -1.06 -2.09 11.75
CA ASP A 242 -1.31 -1.80 13.16
C ASP A 242 -1.19 -0.30 13.46
N THR A 243 -1.59 0.10 14.67
CA THR A 243 -1.54 1.50 15.11
C THR A 243 -0.12 2.08 15.17
N LYS A 244 0.90 1.25 15.40
CA LYS A 244 2.30 1.69 15.42
C LYS A 244 2.81 1.98 14.01
N MET A 245 2.43 1.15 13.05
CA MET A 245 2.68 1.35 11.63
C MET A 245 1.99 2.60 11.12
N LEU A 246 0.72 2.81 11.49
CA LEU A 246 -0.03 4.02 11.13
C LEU A 246 0.71 5.29 11.54
N ASP A 247 1.10 5.40 12.81
CA ASP A 247 1.86 6.55 13.34
C ASP A 247 3.14 6.82 12.53
N SER A 248 3.87 5.75 12.17
CA SER A 248 5.08 5.86 11.33
C SER A 248 4.77 6.32 9.89
N LEU A 249 3.66 5.88 9.29
CA LEU A 249 3.23 6.33 7.96
C LEU A 249 2.78 7.80 7.99
N LEU A 250 2.07 8.23 9.03
CA LEU A 250 1.67 9.63 9.21
C LEU A 250 2.89 10.54 9.33
N TRP A 251 3.91 10.15 10.10
CA TRP A 251 5.19 10.85 10.15
C TRP A 251 5.90 10.90 8.81
N THR A 252 5.90 9.79 8.05
CA THR A 252 6.49 9.75 6.71
C THR A 252 5.81 10.74 5.77
N LEU A 253 4.47 10.77 5.76
CA LEU A 253 3.67 11.70 4.97
C LEU A 253 3.94 13.16 5.38
N LEU A 254 3.96 13.45 6.68
CA LEU A 254 4.22 14.79 7.20
C LEU A 254 5.61 15.28 6.83
N ASN A 255 6.65 14.50 7.12
CA ASN A 255 8.03 14.89 6.80
C ASN A 255 8.19 15.15 5.30
N ARG A 256 7.54 14.33 4.46
CA ARG A 256 7.59 14.51 3.02
C ARG A 256 6.86 15.78 2.56
N TYR A 257 5.72 16.08 3.16
CA TYR A 257 4.98 17.30 2.86
C TYR A 257 5.67 18.56 3.38
N SER A 258 6.26 18.50 4.58
CA SER A 258 7.09 19.58 5.13
C SER A 258 8.27 19.88 4.21
N TYR A 259 8.94 18.84 3.70
CA TYR A 259 10.00 18.99 2.71
C TYR A 259 9.50 19.69 1.43
N PHE A 260 8.32 19.31 0.93
CA PHE A 260 7.70 19.97 -0.23
C PHE A 260 7.44 21.46 0.05
N ILE A 261 6.80 21.80 1.18
CA ILE A 261 6.50 23.19 1.56
C ILE A 261 7.79 24.03 1.59
N CYS A 262 8.85 23.54 2.25
CA CYS A 262 10.12 24.26 2.30
C CYS A 262 10.75 24.48 0.92
N LEU A 263 10.63 23.49 0.03
CA LEU A 263 11.19 23.55 -1.32
C LEU A 263 10.47 24.59 -2.19
N VAL A 264 9.13 24.64 -2.12
CA VAL A 264 8.30 25.51 -2.96
C VAL A 264 7.80 26.76 -2.25
N ALA A 265 8.34 27.08 -1.07
CA ALA A 265 7.85 28.17 -0.20
C ALA A 265 7.63 29.50 -0.95
N LYS A 266 8.51 29.81 -1.91
CA LYS A 266 8.46 31.05 -2.71
C LYS A 266 7.28 31.12 -3.69
N ASP A 267 6.75 29.97 -4.07
CA ASP A 267 5.66 29.83 -5.05
C ASP A 267 4.29 29.68 -4.36
N LEU A 268 4.24 29.62 -3.02
CA LEU A 268 3.02 29.47 -2.23
C LEU A 268 2.41 30.82 -1.87
N THR A 269 1.09 30.92 -1.99
CA THR A 269 0.34 32.15 -1.72
C THR A 269 -0.01 32.32 -0.24
N GLN A 270 -0.37 33.54 0.17
CA GLN A 270 -0.88 33.79 1.53
C GLN A 270 -2.19 33.05 1.82
N GLU A 271 -3.01 32.84 0.78
CA GLU A 271 -4.25 32.07 0.87
C GLU A 271 -3.97 30.62 1.28
N PHE A 272 -2.93 30.01 0.72
CA PHE A 272 -2.48 28.68 1.14
C PHE A 272 -2.15 28.65 2.63
N PHE A 273 -1.28 29.55 3.12
CA PHE A 273 -0.86 29.55 4.53
C PHE A 273 -2.03 29.78 5.49
N ASN A 274 -2.93 30.71 5.15
CA ASN A 274 -4.11 30.97 5.95
C ASN A 274 -5.05 29.76 5.98
N GLY A 275 -5.35 29.16 4.84
CA GLY A 275 -6.23 27.99 4.74
C GLY A 275 -5.70 26.78 5.52
N VAL A 276 -4.39 26.52 5.44
CA VAL A 276 -3.78 25.46 6.24
C VAL A 276 -3.87 25.78 7.73
N ARG A 277 -3.56 27.02 8.16
CA ARG A 277 -3.61 27.43 9.57
C ARG A 277 -5.02 27.34 10.17
N GLU A 278 -6.04 27.73 9.42
CA GLU A 278 -7.44 27.59 9.81
C GLU A 278 -7.81 26.12 10.03
N ASP A 279 -7.37 25.24 9.13
CA ASP A 279 -7.56 23.79 9.28
C ASP A 279 -6.85 23.24 10.53
N LEU A 280 -5.63 23.69 10.84
CA LEU A 280 -4.89 23.28 12.04
C LEU A 280 -5.61 23.67 13.33
N GLN A 281 -6.26 24.83 13.36
CA GLN A 281 -7.04 25.30 14.50
C GLN A 281 -8.35 24.55 14.69
N SER A 282 -8.86 23.87 13.65
CA SER A 282 -10.15 23.21 13.68
C SER A 282 -10.16 21.84 14.37
N GLU A 283 -8.99 21.30 14.76
CA GLU A 283 -8.77 20.03 15.49
C GLU A 283 -9.43 18.76 14.90
N LYS A 284 -9.95 18.80 13.67
CA LYS A 284 -10.78 17.71 13.11
C LYS A 284 -10.06 16.70 12.22
N ALA A 285 -8.76 16.84 11.97
CA ALA A 285 -8.07 15.94 11.06
C ALA A 285 -7.57 14.68 11.78
N ALA A 286 -7.83 13.53 11.14
CA ALA A 286 -7.19 12.22 11.33
C ALA A 286 -5.75 12.27 11.86
N LEU A 287 -4.96 13.12 11.19
CA LEU A 287 -3.54 13.31 11.41
C LEU A 287 -3.17 13.73 12.85
N TRP A 288 -4.12 14.32 13.61
CA TRP A 288 -3.96 14.79 14.99
C TRP A 288 -4.52 13.84 16.05
N LEU A 289 -5.39 12.91 15.66
CA LEU A 289 -6.09 12.03 16.59
C LEU A 289 -5.22 10.83 17.03
N SER A 290 -4.10 10.58 16.35
CA SER A 290 -3.15 9.54 16.75
C SER A 290 -2.44 9.93 18.05
N GLU A 291 -2.45 9.05 19.05
CA GLU A 291 -1.70 9.24 20.30
C GLU A 291 -0.21 9.47 20.02
N GLU A 292 0.32 10.60 20.47
CA GLU A 292 1.74 10.89 20.38
C GLU A 292 2.48 10.24 21.56
N LYS A 293 3.52 9.46 21.24
CA LYS A 293 4.08 8.49 22.19
C LYS A 293 4.88 9.11 23.34
N GLU A 294 5.35 10.35 23.21
CA GLU A 294 6.30 10.92 24.17
C GLU A 294 6.06 12.42 24.39
N SER A 295 5.82 12.80 25.65
CA SER A 295 5.50 14.17 26.09
C SER A 295 6.64 15.19 25.94
N TYR A 296 7.84 14.75 25.57
CA TYR A 296 9.02 15.59 25.36
C TYR A 296 9.53 15.57 23.92
N ILE A 297 8.80 14.93 23.00
CA ILE A 297 9.11 14.92 21.58
C ILE A 297 8.21 15.95 20.88
N THR A 298 8.76 16.61 19.85
CA THR A 298 8.02 17.52 18.98
C THR A 298 6.77 16.83 18.42
N THR A 299 5.62 17.44 18.65
CA THR A 299 4.34 16.93 18.16
C THR A 299 4.26 17.06 16.64
N LYS A 300 3.40 16.27 15.98
CA LYS A 300 3.11 16.42 14.54
C LYS A 300 2.63 17.85 14.23
N LEU A 301 1.85 18.41 15.15
CA LEU A 301 1.27 19.75 15.02
C LEU A 301 2.35 20.83 15.13
N GLU A 302 3.23 20.71 16.13
CA GLU A 302 4.37 21.60 16.30
C GLU A 302 5.30 21.55 15.09
N HIS A 303 5.62 20.35 14.60
CA HIS A 303 6.49 20.17 13.44
C HIS A 303 5.94 20.87 12.18
N LEU A 304 4.66 20.66 11.87
CA LEU A 304 4.03 21.28 10.72
C LEU A 304 3.87 22.80 10.91
N THR A 305 3.51 23.25 12.10
CA THR A 305 3.35 24.68 12.42
C THR A 305 4.67 25.43 12.26
N ALA A 306 5.77 24.87 12.77
CA ALA A 306 7.10 25.43 12.60
C ALA A 306 7.49 25.51 11.11
N THR A 307 7.24 24.43 10.36
CA THR A 307 7.50 24.38 8.91
C THR A 307 6.73 25.45 8.14
N LEU A 308 5.44 25.63 8.44
CA LEU A 308 4.60 26.64 7.78
C LEU A 308 5.07 28.06 8.08
N LEU A 309 5.49 28.33 9.32
CA LEU A 309 6.00 29.64 9.71
C LEU A 309 7.29 29.98 8.94
N GLU A 310 8.24 29.05 8.88
CA GLU A 310 9.50 29.24 8.15
C GLU A 310 9.28 29.46 6.65
N ALA A 311 8.36 28.70 6.05
CA ALA A 311 8.01 28.82 4.65
C ALA A 311 7.27 30.12 4.34
N GLU A 312 6.38 30.57 5.22
CA GLU A 312 5.65 31.85 5.07
C GLU A 312 6.62 33.04 5.10
N ILE A 313 7.56 33.06 6.05
CA ILE A 313 8.62 34.08 6.11
C ILE A 313 9.42 34.09 4.80
N THR A 314 9.79 32.91 4.30
CA THR A 314 10.56 32.77 3.05
C THR A 314 9.78 33.30 1.83
N SER A 315 8.48 33.03 1.76
CA SER A 315 7.57 33.55 0.73
C SER A 315 7.51 35.08 0.75
N GLN A 316 7.29 35.66 1.94
CA GLN A 316 7.17 37.12 2.12
C GLN A 316 8.47 37.87 1.78
N VAL A 317 9.62 37.36 2.23
CA VAL A 317 10.93 37.94 1.91
C VAL A 317 11.18 37.94 0.40
N SER A 318 10.82 36.85 -0.29
CA SER A 318 10.96 36.73 -1.74
C SER A 318 10.04 37.70 -2.50
N ALA A 319 8.80 37.87 -2.02
CA ALA A 319 7.85 38.83 -2.60
C ALA A 319 8.35 40.28 -2.47
N LEU A 320 8.91 40.67 -1.32
CA LEU A 320 9.48 42.00 -1.10
C LEU A 320 10.70 42.27 -2.00
N ALA A 321 11.59 41.28 -2.16
CA ALA A 321 12.76 41.40 -3.03
C ALA A 321 12.37 41.59 -4.51
N ASN A 322 11.28 40.96 -4.97
CA ASN A 322 10.79 41.14 -6.33
C ASN A 322 10.15 42.52 -6.55
N GLN A 323 9.46 43.06 -5.54
CA GLN A 323 8.88 44.41 -5.62
C GLN A 323 9.95 45.50 -5.71
N THR A 324 11.04 45.38 -4.95
CA THR A 324 12.14 46.35 -5.00
C THR A 324 12.88 46.31 -6.33
N ALA A 325 13.07 45.13 -6.94
CA ALA A 325 13.70 44.98 -8.25
C ALA A 325 12.88 45.57 -9.42
N ILE A 326 11.55 45.63 -9.31
CA ILE A 326 10.68 46.24 -10.35
C ILE A 326 10.65 47.77 -10.22
N SER A 327 10.89 48.28 -9.00
CA SER A 327 10.90 49.73 -8.71
C SER A 327 12.23 50.44 -9.00
N SER A 328 13.30 49.67 -9.26
CA SER A 328 14.63 50.14 -9.66
C SER A 328 14.84 50.02 -11.17
#